data_AF-A0A2J6XGK4-F1
#
_entry.id   AF-A0A2J6XGK4-F1
#
_cell.length_a   1.000
_cell.length_b   1.000
_cell.length_c   1.000
_cell.angle_alpha   90.00
_cell.angle_beta   90.00
_cell.angle_gamma   90.00
#
_symmetry.space_group_name_H-M   'P 1'
#
loop_
_entity.id
_entity.type
_entity.pdbx_description
1 polymer ?
#
loop_
_entity_poly.entity_id
_entity_poly.type
_entity_poly.pdbx_seq_one_letter_code
_entity_poly.pdbx_strand_id
1 'polypeptide(L)'
;MTIGLARGVNALGHVGWITVRCRICGRYLDLSGQKPGARHEEVVYACPKCMKTLEAYFCAADAKKLGYRCPYCGTQLTIVTPLIKE
;
A
#
# COMPACT_ATOMS: atom_id res chain seq x y z
N MET A 1 -21.21 -15.74 41.93
CA MET A 1 -21.23 -14.34 41.44
C MET A 1 -19.90 -14.09 40.74
N THR A 2 -19.73 -14.50 39.47
CA THR A 2 -19.83 -13.62 38.27
C THR A 2 -18.87 -12.42 38.40
N ILE A 3 -17.85 -12.23 37.56
CA ILE A 3 -17.96 -11.87 36.13
C ILE A 3 -16.63 -12.19 35.44
N GLY A 4 -16.70 -12.87 34.29
CA GLY A 4 -15.57 -13.05 33.40
C GLY A 4 -15.09 -11.73 32.82
N LEU A 5 -13.78 -11.47 32.93
CA LEU A 5 -13.09 -10.51 32.08
C LEU A 5 -12.52 -11.28 30.89
N ALA A 6 -13.39 -11.50 29.90
CA ALA A 6 -12.95 -11.76 28.55
C ALA A 6 -12.16 -10.55 28.06
N ARG A 7 -10.85 -10.71 27.90
CA ARG A 7 -10.06 -9.92 26.96
C ARG A 7 -9.15 -10.86 26.18
N GLY A 8 -9.78 -11.59 25.25
CA GLY A 8 -9.07 -11.99 24.04
C GLY A 8 -8.71 -10.71 23.28
N VAL A 9 -7.50 -10.18 23.47
CA VAL A 9 -7.01 -9.00 22.76
C VAL A 9 -5.79 -9.28 21.88
N ASN A 10 -5.28 -10.51 21.85
CA ASN A 10 -4.20 -10.87 20.95
C ASN A 10 -4.55 -12.15 20.19
N ALA A 11 -5.58 -12.09 19.35
CA ALA A 11 -5.68 -13.05 18.26
C ALA A 11 -4.46 -12.83 17.36
N LEU A 12 -3.56 -13.80 17.37
CA LEU A 12 -2.41 -13.86 16.48
C LEU A 12 -2.89 -13.76 15.01
N GLY A 13 -2.32 -12.82 14.26
CA GLY A 13 -2.32 -12.86 12.79
C GLY A 13 -3.28 -11.91 12.06
N HIS A 14 -3.29 -10.62 12.38
CA HIS A 14 -3.69 -9.64 11.36
C HIS A 14 -2.50 -9.47 10.40
N VAL A 15 -2.59 -10.05 9.20
CA VAL A 15 -1.71 -9.65 8.09
C VAL A 15 -1.92 -8.14 7.96
N GLY A 16 -0.92 -7.36 8.36
CA GLY A 16 -1.06 -5.92 8.55
C GLY A 16 -1.62 -5.28 7.29
N TRP A 17 -2.83 -4.73 7.41
CA TRP A 17 -3.45 -3.98 6.34
C TRP A 17 -2.70 -2.66 6.22
N ILE A 18 -1.69 -2.60 5.35
CA ILE A 18 -0.91 -1.38 5.10
C ILE A 18 -1.57 -0.66 3.94
N THR A 19 -2.58 0.15 4.25
CA THR A 19 -3.21 1.03 3.27
C THR A 19 -2.48 2.37 3.20
N VAL A 20 -2.07 2.79 2.01
CA VAL A 20 -1.49 4.12 1.74
C VAL A 20 -2.42 4.93 0.86
N ARG A 21 -2.25 6.25 0.81
CA ARG A 21 -3.11 7.12 -0.01
C ARG A 21 -2.39 7.55 -1.28
N CYS A 22 -3.06 7.43 -2.43
CA CYS A 22 -2.58 8.04 -3.67
C CYS A 22 -2.53 9.56 -3.49
N ARG A 23 -1.39 10.20 -3.78
CA ARG A 23 -1.24 11.64 -3.57
C ARG A 23 -1.99 12.50 -4.59
N ILE A 24 -2.39 11.92 -5.72
CA ILE A 24 -3.10 12.62 -6.81
C ILE A 24 -4.61 12.47 -6.65
N CYS A 25 -5.13 11.25 -6.76
CA CYS A 25 -6.57 11.01 -6.67
C CYS A 25 -7.10 10.86 -5.24
N GLY A 26 -6.22 10.72 -4.23
CA GLY A 26 -6.63 10.57 -2.85
C GLY A 26 -7.26 9.21 -2.50
N ARG A 27 -7.28 8.24 -3.43
CA ARG A 27 -7.75 6.87 -3.22
C ARG A 27 -6.83 6.11 -2.25
N TYR A 28 -7.41 5.29 -1.39
CA TYR A 28 -6.65 4.35 -0.57
C TYR A 28 -6.20 3.16 -1.41
N LEU A 29 -4.92 2.85 -1.31
CA LEU A 29 -4.21 1.80 -2.01
C LEU A 29 -3.73 0.79 -0.99
N ASP A 30 -3.96 -0.49 -1.26
CA ASP A 30 -3.53 -1.55 -0.36
C ASP A 30 -2.14 -2.06 -0.76
N LEU A 31 -1.14 -1.85 0.12
CA LEU A 31 0.22 -2.40 -0.02
C LEU A 31 0.37 -3.78 0.63
N SER A 32 -0.67 -4.22 1.34
CA SER A 32 -0.68 -5.50 2.03
C SER A 32 -0.47 -6.59 1.00
N GLY A 33 0.63 -7.32 1.15
CA GLY A 33 1.06 -8.29 0.14
C GLY A 33 -0.10 -9.17 -0.29
N GLN A 34 -0.41 -9.05 -1.58
CA GLN A 34 -1.41 -9.81 -2.28
C GLN A 34 -1.06 -11.27 -2.06
N LYS A 35 -1.79 -11.99 -1.18
CA LYS A 35 -1.62 -13.43 -1.07
C LYS A 35 -1.84 -14.04 -2.46
N PRO A 36 -1.08 -15.07 -2.88
CA PRO A 36 -1.44 -15.86 -4.05
C PRO A 36 -2.92 -16.27 -3.96
N GLY A 37 -3.74 -15.84 -4.92
CA GLY A 37 -5.20 -16.06 -4.91
C GLY A 37 -6.07 -14.96 -4.29
N ALA A 38 -5.52 -13.79 -3.94
CA ALA A 38 -6.32 -12.62 -3.57
C ALA A 38 -7.10 -12.08 -4.78
N ARG A 39 -8.38 -11.73 -4.56
CA ARG A 39 -9.31 -11.29 -5.62
C ARG A 39 -8.94 -9.94 -6.26
N HIS A 40 -7.93 -9.23 -5.77
CA HIS A 40 -7.74 -7.82 -6.12
C HIS A 40 -6.27 -7.37 -6.15
N GLU A 41 -5.55 -7.73 -7.22
CA GLU A 41 -4.18 -7.27 -7.51
C GLU A 41 -4.11 -5.77 -7.81
N GLU A 42 -3.68 -4.98 -6.82
CA GLU A 42 -3.48 -3.54 -6.97
C GLU A 42 -1.98 -3.20 -7.06
N VAL A 43 -1.55 -2.74 -8.23
CA VAL A 43 -0.19 -2.29 -8.48
C VAL A 43 -0.01 -0.87 -7.96
N VAL A 44 0.84 -0.72 -6.95
CA VAL A 44 1.17 0.56 -6.34
C VAL A 44 2.57 0.98 -6.75
N TYR A 45 2.68 2.23 -7.20
CA TYR A 45 3.92 2.87 -7.56
C TYR A 45 4.32 3.86 -6.47
N ALA A 46 5.60 3.94 -6.13
CA ALA A 46 6.12 4.98 -5.25
C ALA A 46 7.40 5.59 -5.80
N CYS A 47 7.68 6.82 -5.39
CA CYS A 47 8.96 7.45 -5.67
C CYS A 47 9.99 7.05 -4.60
N PRO A 48 11.16 6.48 -4.95
CA PRO A 48 12.15 6.04 -3.95
C PRO A 48 12.71 7.18 -3.09
N LYS A 49 12.70 8.42 -3.61
CA LYS A 49 13.17 9.61 -2.91
C LYS A 49 12.06 10.28 -2.09
N CYS A 50 10.89 10.45 -2.69
CA CYS A 50 9.78 11.20 -2.07
C CYS A 50 8.86 10.34 -1.20
N MET A 51 8.94 9.01 -1.25
CA MET A 51 8.10 8.15 -0.40
C MET A 51 8.34 8.39 1.10
N LYS A 52 9.59 8.66 1.51
CA LYS A 52 9.96 8.82 2.92
C LYS A 52 9.54 10.19 3.48
N THR A 53 9.47 11.20 2.64
CA THR A 53 9.23 12.60 3.05
C THR A 53 7.80 13.05 2.79
N LEU A 54 7.20 12.60 1.70
CA LEU A 54 5.90 13.07 1.22
C LEU A 54 4.86 11.95 1.11
N GLU A 55 5.22 10.72 1.51
CA GLU A 55 4.37 9.52 1.33
C GLU A 55 3.86 9.43 -0.12
N ALA A 56 4.77 9.70 -1.07
CA ALA A 56 4.46 9.79 -2.49
C ALA A 56 4.19 8.41 -3.10
N TYR A 57 2.97 7.90 -2.86
CA TYR A 57 2.39 6.71 -3.48
C TYR A 57 1.40 7.11 -4.56
N PHE A 58 1.34 6.29 -5.62
CA PHE A 58 0.54 6.53 -6.81
C PHE A 58 -0.13 5.23 -7.25
N CYS A 59 -1.39 5.34 -7.66
CA CYS A 59 -2.11 4.24 -8.28
C CYS A 59 -1.61 4.01 -9.72
N ALA A 60 -1.88 2.85 -10.30
CA ALA A 60 -1.49 2.55 -11.67
C ALA A 60 -2.02 3.55 -12.71
N ALA A 61 -3.24 4.07 -12.51
CA ALA A 61 -3.84 5.04 -13.43
C ALA A 61 -3.10 6.38 -13.42
N ASP A 62 -2.80 6.92 -12.23
CA ASP A 62 -2.10 8.20 -12.09
C ASP A 62 -0.62 8.06 -12.46
N ALA A 63 0.02 6.93 -12.14
CA ALA A 63 1.37 6.63 -12.59
C ALA A 63 1.47 6.62 -14.12
N LYS A 64 0.47 6.04 -14.82
CA LYS A 64 0.41 6.04 -16.29
C LYS A 64 0.23 7.46 -16.86
N LYS A 65 -0.64 8.28 -16.25
CA LYS A 65 -0.84 9.68 -16.65
C LYS A 65 0.44 10.51 -16.50
N LEU A 66 1.22 10.24 -15.46
CA LEU A 66 2.51 10.90 -15.21
C LEU A 66 3.67 10.33 -16.03
N GLY A 67 3.44 9.30 -16.87
CA GLY A 67 4.50 8.62 -17.61
C GLY A 67 5.54 7.95 -16.70
N TYR A 68 5.09 7.43 -15.54
CA TYR A 68 5.93 6.80 -14.53
C TYR A 68 7.03 7.72 -13.96
N ARG A 69 6.82 9.03 -13.96
CA ARG A 69 7.72 10.01 -13.33
C ARG A 69 7.07 10.65 -12.12
N CYS A 70 7.86 10.87 -11.08
CA CYS A 70 7.42 11.57 -9.89
C CYS A 70 7.18 13.06 -10.21
N PRO A 71 6.00 13.63 -9.88
CA PRO A 71 5.70 15.03 -10.15
C PRO A 71 6.52 16.01 -9.28
N TYR A 72 7.10 15.51 -8.18
CA TYR A 72 7.86 16.35 -7.24
C TYR A 72 9.34 16.47 -7.59
N CYS A 73 9.99 15.34 -7.91
CA CYS A 73 11.44 15.29 -8.11
C CYS A 73 11.86 14.78 -9.50
N GLY A 74 10.92 14.49 -10.39
CA GLY A 74 11.18 13.97 -11.75
C GLY A 74 11.77 12.56 -11.82
N THR A 75 12.03 11.92 -10.67
CA THR A 75 12.61 10.56 -10.62
C THR A 75 11.60 9.53 -11.07
N GLN A 76 12.06 8.46 -11.71
CA GLN A 76 11.20 7.37 -12.16
C GLN A 76 10.55 6.63 -10.98
N LEU A 77 9.27 6.30 -11.13
CA LEU A 77 8.49 5.58 -10.13
C LEU A 77 8.84 4.10 -10.15
N THR A 78 8.93 3.51 -8.96
CA THR A 78 9.19 2.08 -8.75
C THR A 78 7.94 1.39 -8.22
N ILE A 79 7.70 0.15 -8.62
CA ILE A 79 6.60 -0.66 -8.09
C ILE A 79 6.95 -1.09 -6.66
N VAL A 80 6.01 -0.92 -5.72
CA VAL A 80 6.22 -1.20 -4.29
C VAL A 80 5.35 -2.35 -3.79
N THR A 81 4.31 -2.75 -4.53
CA THR A 81 3.53 -3.93 -4.15
C THR A 81 4.43 -5.17 -4.15
N PRO A 82 4.51 -5.95 -3.05
CA PRO A 82 5.28 -7.18 -3.05
C PRO A 82 4.52 -8.21 -3.88
N LEU A 83 5.05 -8.50 -5.07
CA LEU A 83 4.81 -9.77 -5.73
C LEU A 83 5.50 -10.81 -4.86
N ILE A 84 4.76 -11.51 -3.99
CA ILE A 84 5.23 -12.75 -3.40
C ILE A 84 5.40 -13.69 -4.60
N LYS A 85 6.62 -13.73 -5.15
CA LYS A 85 7.03 -14.78 -6.08
C LYS A 85 7.26 -16.00 -5.21
N GLU A 86 6.31 -16.93 -5.27
CA GLU A 86 6.47 -18.29 -4.76
C GLU A 86 7.75 -18.93 -5.33
#